data_AF-A0AAW1PUN4-F1
#
_entry.id   AF-A0AAW1PUN4-F1
#
_cell.length_a   1.000
_cell.length_b   1.000
_cell.length_c   1.000
_cell.angle_alpha   90.00
_cell.angle_beta   90.00
_cell.angle_gamma   90.00
#
_symmetry.space_group_name_H-M   'P 1'
#
loop_
_entity.id
_entity.type
_entity.pdbx_description
1 polymer ?
#
loop_
_entity_poly.entity_id
_entity_poly.type
_entity_poly.pdbx_seq_one_letter_code
_entity_poly.pdbx_strand_id
1 'polypeptide(L)'
;MHTSWAGQKVAVKVAEGGSRARDPWALYQRKALAKEAASLAALQGIPGIVPILGTVTVEAVGGGQAFAGFVMPIAEGGDVFDVMDSYLER
;
A
#
# COMPACT_ATOMS: atom_id res chain seq x y z
N MET A 1 9.78 -20.37 -6.84
CA MET A 1 10.81 -19.52 -6.22
C MET A 1 10.12 -18.78 -5.07
N HIS A 2 10.39 -19.17 -3.82
CA HIS A 2 9.85 -18.48 -2.64
C HIS A 2 10.89 -17.43 -2.24
N THR A 3 10.71 -16.17 -2.63
CA THR A 3 11.55 -15.08 -2.13
C THR A 3 11.07 -14.73 -0.71
N SER A 4 11.92 -15.03 0.28
CA SER A 4 11.74 -14.56 1.65
C SER A 4 12.08 -13.08 1.70
N TRP A 5 11.14 -12.24 2.13
CA TRP A 5 11.32 -10.80 2.32
C TRP A 5 11.75 -10.42 3.75
N ALA A 6 12.21 -11.40 4.54
CA ALA A 6 12.54 -11.20 5.95
C ALA A 6 13.68 -10.18 6.11
N GLY A 7 13.42 -9.10 6.85
CA GLY A 7 14.39 -8.02 7.11
C GLY A 7 14.42 -6.91 6.06
N GLN A 8 13.64 -7.00 4.99
CA GLN A 8 13.56 -5.93 3.99
C GLN A 8 12.55 -4.85 4.41
N LYS A 9 12.96 -3.58 4.31
CA LYS A 9 12.05 -2.44 4.45
C LYS A 9 11.09 -2.39 3.25
N VAL A 10 9.81 -2.22 3.53
CA VAL A 10 8.74 -2.14 2.53
C VAL A 10 7.80 -1.01 2.86
N ALA A 11 7.18 -0.42 1.84
CA ALA A 11 6.06 0.49 2.02
C ALA A 11 4.76 -0.32 1.99
N VAL A 12 3.83 0.00 2.89
CA VAL A 12 2.52 -0.64 2.96
C VAL A 12 1.46 0.44 2.88
N LYS A 13 0.63 0.39 1.84
CA LYS A 13 -0.56 1.23 1.75
C LYS A 13 -1.73 0.46 2.35
N VAL A 14 -2.43 1.08 3.29
CA VAL A 14 -3.59 0.48 3.98
C VAL A 14 -4.82 1.35 3.80
N ALA A 15 -5.97 0.72 3.64
CA ALA A 15 -7.26 1.38 3.87
C ALA A 15 -7.62 1.19 5.34
N GLU A 16 -7.99 2.27 6.03
CA GLU A 16 -8.48 2.18 7.41
C GLU A 16 -9.71 1.28 7.47
N GLY A 17 -9.75 0.43 8.49
CA GLY A 17 -10.99 -0.20 8.88
C GLY A 17 -11.86 0.86 9.56
N GLY A 18 -12.98 1.24 8.95
CA GLY A 18 -13.97 2.04 9.66
C GLY A 18 -14.45 1.29 10.90
N SER A 19 -14.70 2.00 12.00
CA SER A 19 -15.13 1.46 13.31
C SER A 19 -16.41 0.63 13.30
N ARG A 20 -17.11 0.58 12.16
CA ARG A 20 -18.23 -0.31 11.91
C ARG A 20 -17.98 -1.09 10.63
N ALA A 21 -18.18 -2.40 10.67
CA ALA A 21 -18.13 -3.29 9.50
C ALA A 21 -19.03 -2.83 8.31
N ARG A 22 -19.97 -1.90 8.56
CA ARG A 22 -20.90 -1.30 7.59
C ARG A 22 -20.68 0.18 7.31
N ASP A 23 -19.55 0.77 7.71
CA ASP A 23 -19.24 2.13 7.31
C ASP A 23 -19.07 2.20 5.78
N PRO A 24 -19.94 2.93 5.05
CA PRO A 24 -19.85 3.05 3.59
C PRO A 24 -18.51 3.62 3.13
N TRP A 25 -17.91 4.51 3.93
CA TRP A 25 -16.62 5.12 3.61
C TRP A 25 -15.49 4.11 3.66
N ALA A 26 -15.41 3.32 4.73
CA ALA A 26 -14.43 2.25 4.84
C ALA A 26 -14.60 1.15 3.78
N LEU A 27 -15.84 0.87 3.37
CA LEU A 27 -16.08 -0.05 2.26
C LEU A 27 -15.58 0.53 0.92
N TYR A 28 -15.84 1.82 0.68
CA TYR A 28 -15.36 2.53 -0.50
C TYR A 28 -13.83 2.53 -0.57
N GLN A 29 -13.15 2.89 0.52
CA GLN A 29 -11.68 2.89 0.58
C GLN A 29 -11.08 1.52 0.27
N ARG A 30 -11.64 0.45 0.85
CA ARG A 30 -11.19 -0.93 0.57
C ARG A 30 -11.36 -1.32 -0.88
N LYS A 31 -12.48 -0.95 -1.52
CA LYS A 31 -12.70 -1.17 -2.96
C LYS A 31 -11.74 -0.36 -3.83
N ALA A 32 -11.51 0.90 -3.47
CA ALA A 32 -10.57 1.77 -4.18
C ALA A 32 -9.15 1.19 -4.12
N LEU A 33 -8.73 0.73 -2.95
CA LEU A 33 -7.43 0.12 -2.74
C LEU A 33 -7.27 -1.21 -3.50
N ALA A 34 -8.31 -2.05 -3.52
CA ALA A 34 -8.31 -3.28 -4.31
C ALA A 34 -8.19 -3.00 -5.82
N LYS A 35 -8.87 -1.96 -6.31
CA LYS A 35 -8.76 -1.52 -7.71
C LYS A 35 -7.35 -1.01 -8.02
N GLU A 36 -6.77 -0.22 -7.13
CA GLU A 36 -5.39 0.28 -7.28
C GLU A 36 -4.38 -0.86 -7.31
N ALA A 37 -4.49 -1.83 -6.39
CA ALA A 37 -3.63 -3.02 -6.36
C ALA A 37 -3.75 -3.83 -7.67
N ALA A 38 -4.96 -4.01 -8.20
CA ALA A 38 -5.19 -4.69 -9.47
C ALA A 38 -4.56 -3.92 -10.65
N SER A 39 -4.68 -2.59 -10.67
CA SER A 39 -4.02 -1.75 -11.67
C SER A 39 -2.50 -1.87 -11.61
N LEU A 40 -1.89 -1.84 -10.42
CA LEU A 40 -0.45 -2.02 -10.25
C LEU A 40 0.00 -3.42 -10.63
N ALA A 41 -0.80 -4.45 -10.33
CA ALA A 41 -0.53 -5.83 -10.75
C ALA A 41 -0.57 -5.98 -12.29
N ALA A 42 -1.45 -5.25 -12.97
CA ALA A 42 -1.52 -5.25 -14.43
C ALA A 42 -0.32 -4.53 -15.10
N LEU A 43 0.36 -3.64 -14.37
CA LEU A 43 1.48 -2.83 -14.85
C LEU A 43 2.85 -3.39 -14.41
N GLN A 44 2.90 -4.62 -13.91
CA GLN A 44 4.15 -5.25 -13.45
C GLN A 44 5.21 -5.29 -14.56
N GLY A 45 6.43 -4.91 -14.21
CA GLY A 45 7.59 -4.95 -15.10
C GLY A 45 7.78 -3.71 -15.99
N ILE A 46 6.90 -2.72 -15.93
CA ILE A 46 7.08 -1.44 -16.65
C ILE A 46 8.09 -0.56 -15.90
N PRO A 47 9.19 -0.11 -16.55
CA PRO A 47 10.16 0.78 -15.92
C PRO A 47 9.52 2.08 -15.42
N GLY A 48 9.91 2.52 -14.23
CA GLY A 48 9.37 3.73 -13.59
C GLY A 48 8.03 3.54 -12.88
N ILE A 49 7.42 2.35 -12.93
CA ILE A 49 6.24 2.00 -12.15
C ILE A 49 6.64 1.15 -10.95
N VAL A 50 6.17 1.52 -9.76
CA VAL A 50 6.43 0.78 -8.53
C VAL A 50 5.72 -0.58 -8.58
N PRO A 51 6.43 -1.71 -8.37
CA PRO A 51 5.81 -3.02 -8.41
C PRO A 51 5.03 -3.33 -7.12
N ILE A 52 4.04 -4.22 -7.22
CA ILE A 52 3.35 -4.79 -6.07
C ILE A 52 4.07 -6.08 -5.64
N LEU A 53 4.44 -6.15 -4.37
CA LEU A 53 5.07 -7.35 -3.80
C LEU A 53 4.04 -8.35 -3.28
N GLY A 54 2.88 -7.83 -2.85
CA GLY A 54 1.76 -8.65 -2.38
C GLY A 54 0.63 -7.81 -1.82
N THR A 55 -0.46 -8.48 -1.46
CA THR A 55 -1.60 -7.89 -0.75
C THR A 55 -1.67 -8.42 0.67
N VAL A 56 -2.26 -7.64 1.58
CA VAL A 56 -2.49 -8.00 2.98
C VAL A 56 -3.94 -7.77 3.31
N THR A 57 -4.54 -8.73 4.00
CA THR A 57 -5.85 -8.61 4.63
C THR A 57 -5.76 -9.09 6.05
N VAL A 58 -6.24 -8.27 6.99
CA VAL A 58 -6.31 -8.60 8.41
C VAL A 58 -7.76 -8.50 8.83
N GLU A 59 -8.35 -9.62 9.22
CA GLU A 59 -9.68 -9.65 9.82
C GLU A 59 -9.53 -9.49 11.34
N ALA A 60 -10.25 -8.54 11.95
CA ALA A 60 -10.25 -8.47 13.41
C ALA A 60 -11.08 -9.61 14.00
N VAL A 61 -10.48 -10.31 14.97
CA VAL A 61 -11.15 -11.32 15.77
C VAL A 61 -12.28 -10.66 16.56
N GLY A 62 -13.51 -11.14 16.41
CA GLY A 62 -14.69 -10.62 17.12
C GLY A 62 -15.60 -9.68 16.32
N GLY A 63 -15.47 -9.62 14.99
CA GLY A 63 -16.39 -8.88 14.11
C GLY A 63 -16.12 -7.37 14.00
N GLY A 64 -14.97 -6.93 14.53
CA GLY A 64 -14.45 -5.58 14.36
C GLY A 64 -13.71 -5.36 13.04
N GLN A 65 -13.14 -4.17 12.89
CA GLN A 65 -12.49 -3.62 11.69
C GLN A 65 -11.62 -4.62 10.90
N ALA A 66 -11.83 -4.72 9.58
CA ALA A 66 -10.96 -5.47 8.69
C ALA A 66 -10.08 -4.50 7.88
N PHE A 67 -8.76 -4.70 7.93
CA PHE A 67 -7.79 -3.93 7.15
C PHE A 67 -7.51 -4.63 5.83
N ALA A 68 -7.38 -3.84 4.77
CA ALA A 68 -6.88 -4.31 3.48
C ALA A 68 -5.74 -3.39 3.05
N GLY A 69 -4.72 -3.98 2.43
CA GLY A 69 -3.50 -3.29 2.06
C GLY A 69 -2.75 -3.95 0.92
N PHE A 70 -1.76 -3.26 0.40
CA PHE A 70 -0.75 -3.85 -0.46
C PHE A 70 0.65 -3.37 -0.11
N VAL A 71 1.61 -4.22 -0.39
CA VAL A 71 3.02 -4.07 -0.07
C VAL A 71 3.78 -3.75 -1.34
N MET A 72 4.69 -2.79 -1.25
CA MET A 72 5.55 -2.36 -2.35
C MET A 72 6.98 -2.09 -1.85
N PRO A 73 7.99 -2.08 -2.72
CA PRO A 73 9.34 -1.66 -2.32
C PRO A 73 9.32 -0.24 -1.76
N ILE A 74 10.15 0.01 -0.75
CA ILE A 74 10.35 1.38 -0.25
C ILE A 74 11.26 2.15 -1.20
N ALA A 75 10.90 3.38 -1.53
CA ALA A 75 11.77 4.32 -2.22
C ALA A 75 12.61 5.06 -1.16
N GLU A 76 13.85 4.62 -0.93
CA GLU A 76 14.74 5.21 0.10
C GLU A 76 15.08 6.69 -0.18
N GLY A 77 14.90 7.16 -1.42
CA GLY A 77 15.13 8.56 -1.81
C GLY A 77 13.99 9.53 -1.46
N GLY A 78 12.89 9.06 -0.86
CA GLY A 78 11.72 9.89 -0.59
C GLY A 78 10.94 10.24 -1.86
N ASP A 79 10.10 11.28 -1.78
CA ASP A 79 9.44 11.84 -2.95
C ASP A 79 10.26 12.99 -3.58
N VAL A 80 9.88 13.41 -4.79
CA VAL A 80 10.63 14.44 -5.52
C VAL A 80 10.55 15.80 -4.83
N PHE A 81 9.51 16.08 -4.06
CA PHE A 81 9.33 17.33 -3.35
C PHE A 81 10.29 17.41 -2.17
N ASP A 82 10.50 16.31 -1.44
CA ASP A 82 11.54 16.22 -0.40
C ASP A 82 12.92 16.59 -0.95
N VAL A 83 13.24 16.07 -2.14
CA VAL A 83 14.52 16.37 -2.81
C VAL A 83 14.58 17.84 -3.20
N MET A 84 13.52 18.39 -3.79
CA MET A 84 13.48 19.80 -4.21
C MET A 84 13.61 20.77 -3.04
N ASP A 85 12.92 20.50 -1.93
CA ASP A 85 12.98 21.33 -0.72
C ASP A 85 14.42 21.36 -0.17
N SER A 86 15.12 20.22 -0.17
CA SER A 86 16.53 20.16 0.23
C SER A 86 17.49 21.00 -0.62
N TYR A 87 17.13 21.30 -1.88
CA TYR A 87 17.88 22.20 -2.76
C TYR A 87 17.56 23.68 -2.54
N LEU A 88 16.32 24.01 -2.14
CA LEU A 88 15.90 25.38 -1.89
C LEU A 88 16.36 25.91 -0.53
N GLU A 89 16.61 25.02 0.43
CA GLU A 89 17.12 25.35 1.76
C GLU A 89 18.66 25.45 1.85
N ARG A 90 19.37 25.29 0.73
CA ARG A 90 20.84 25.41 0.60
C ARG A 90 21.25 26.74 -0.01
#